data_AF-A0A945Z830-F1
#
_entry.id   AF-A0A945Z830-F1
#
_cell.length_a   1.000
_cell.length_b   1.000
_cell.length_c   1.000
_cell.angle_alpha   90.00
_cell.angle_beta   90.00
_cell.angle_gamma   90.00
#
_symmetry.space_group_name_H-M   'P 1'
#
loop_
_entity.id
_entity.type
_entity.pdbx_description
1 polymer ?
#
loop_
_entity_poly.entity_id
_entity_poly.type
_entity_poly.pdbx_seq_one_letter_code
_entity_poly.pdbx_strand_id
1 'polypeptide(L)' 'MLIELRALGFTNPIVAITGYASKDEVSLYMEKGFDAYFTKPIDKAKLVDYLDSLI' A
#
# COMPACT_ATOMS: atom_id res chain seq x y z
N MET A 1 8.68 -10.35 -4.95
CA MET A 1 8.74 -9.63 -3.67
C MET A 1 7.47 -9.77 -2.82
N LEU A 2 6.32 -9.18 -3.18
CA LEU A 2 5.07 -9.32 -2.40
C LEU A 2 4.63 -10.79 -2.28
N ILE A 3 4.62 -11.51 -3.40
CA ILE A 3 4.31 -12.94 -3.45
C ILE A 3 5.25 -13.74 -2.54
N GLU A 4 6.54 -13.38 -2.49
CA GLU A 4 7.53 -14.05 -1.63
C GLU A 4 7.26 -13.77 -0.15
N LEU A 5 6.93 -12.53 0.22
CA LEU A 5 6.51 -12.20 1.59
C LEU A 5 5.27 -12.99 2.00
N ARG A 6 4.26 -13.06 1.12
CA ARG A 6 3.05 -13.85 1.37
C ARG A 6 3.36 -15.35 1.47
N ALA A 7 4.25 -15.89 0.63
CA ALA A 7 4.69 -17.28 0.69
C ALA A 7 5.45 -17.61 1.99
N LEU A 8 6.11 -16.62 2.58
CA LEU A 8 6.76 -16.72 3.90
C LEU A 8 5.76 -16.57 5.07
N GLY A 9 4.46 -16.45 4.81
CA GLY A 9 3.43 -16.35 5.84
C GLY A 9 3.19 -14.94 6.38
N PHE A 10 3.71 -13.90 5.73
CA PHE A 10 3.41 -12.52 6.13
C PHE A 10 1.95 -12.18 5.78
N THR A 11 1.13 -11.85 6.80
CA THR A 11 -0.31 -11.60 6.64
C THR A 11 -0.72 -10.14 6.86
N ASN A 12 0.17 -9.29 7.38
CA ASN A 12 -0.16 -7.88 7.63
C ASN A 12 -0.32 -7.10 6.32
N PRO A 13 -1.01 -5.95 6.33
CA PRO A 13 -1.15 -5.10 5.16
C PRO A 13 0.20 -4.63 4.61
N ILE A 14 0.34 -4.59 3.29
CA ILE A 14 1.50 -4.09 2.57
C ILE A 14 1.08 -2.88 1.73
N VAL A 15 1.69 -1.74 2.02
CA VAL A 15 1.27 -0.45 1.48
C VAL A 15 2.39 0.17 0.65
N ALA A 16 2.06 0.62 -0.55
CA ALA A 16 3.02 1.31 -1.42
C ALA A 16 3.18 2.79 -1.01
N ILE A 17 4.41 3.31 -1.00
CA ILE A 17 4.68 4.75 -0.84
C ILE A 17 5.36 5.24 -2.11
N THR A 18 4.65 6.06 -2.90
CA THR A 18 5.11 6.51 -4.22
C THR A 18 5.35 8.02 -4.28
N GLY A 19 6.30 8.46 -5.11
CA GLY A 19 6.51 9.89 -5.40
C GLY A 19 5.53 10.48 -6.41
N TYR A 20 4.84 9.63 -7.18
CA TYR A 20 3.88 10.01 -8.22
C TYR A 20 2.77 8.95 -8.27
N ALA A 21 1.51 9.37 -8.39
CA ALA A 21 0.39 8.45 -8.51
C ALA A 21 -0.40 8.77 -9.77
N SER A 22 0.10 8.29 -10.90
CA SER A 22 -0.74 8.15 -12.08
C SER A 22 -1.78 7.04 -11.88
N LYS A 23 -2.92 7.11 -12.58
CA LYS A 23 -3.94 6.06 -12.51
C LYS A 23 -3.39 4.68 -12.90
N ASP A 24 -2.44 4.64 -13.83
CA ASP A 24 -1.82 3.41 -14.31
C ASP A 24 -0.91 2.79 -13.25
N GLU A 25 -0.15 3.62 -12.51
CA GLU A 25 0.66 3.15 -11.38
C GLU A 25 -0.18 2.62 -10.22
N VAL A 26 -1.28 3.31 -9.90
CA VAL A 26 -2.22 2.84 -8.87
C VAL A 26 -2.78 1.47 -9.24
N SER A 27 -3.25 1.32 -10.48
CA SER A 27 -3.76 0.03 -10.98
C SER A 27 -2.70 -1.07 -10.86
N LEU A 28 -1.45 -0.78 -11.26
CA LEU A 28 -0.33 -1.71 -11.15
C LEU A 28 -0.01 -2.12 -9.70
N TYR A 29 -0.11 -1.19 -8.74
CA TYR A 29 0.10 -1.53 -7.33
C TYR A 29 -0.99 -2.47 -6.81
N MET A 30 -2.25 -2.20 -7.14
CA MET A 30 -3.36 -3.06 -6.73
C MET A 30 -3.23 -4.45 -7.37
N GLU A 31 -2.90 -4.55 -8.66
CA GLU A 31 -2.67 -5.83 -9.35
C GLU A 31 -1.51 -6.64 -8.74
N LYS A 32 -0.48 -5.96 -8.24
CA LYS A 32 0.67 -6.61 -7.58
C LYS A 32 0.36 -7.13 -6.17
N GLY A 33 -0.83 -6.83 -5.63
CA GLY A 33 -1.26 -7.29 -4.32
C GLY A 33 -0.85 -6.38 -3.17
N PHE A 34 -0.68 -5.08 -3.43
CA PHE A 34 -0.66 -4.08 -2.35
C PHE A 34 -2.08 -3.85 -1.81
N ASP A 35 -2.18 -3.63 -0.50
CA ASP A 35 -3.45 -3.39 0.18
C ASP A 35 -3.87 -1.90 0.14
N ALA A 36 -2.89 -1.00 0.01
CA ALA A 36 -3.12 0.43 -0.17
C ALA A 36 -1.89 1.12 -0.80
N TYR A 37 -2.04 2.41 -1.11
CA TYR A 37 -0.92 3.26 -1.52
C TYR A 37 -1.04 4.68 -0.92
N PHE A 38 0.10 5.33 -0.73
CA PHE A 38 0.20 6.73 -0.34
C PHE A 38 1.20 7.47 -1.25
N THR A 39 0.88 8.71 -1.60
CA THR A 39 1.81 9.59 -2.31
C THR A 39 2.74 10.30 -1.33
N LYS A 40 3.90 10.75 -1.84
CA LYS A 40 4.80 11.68 -1.15
C LYS A 40 4.45 13.12 -1.56
N PRO A 41 4.55 14.09 -0.63
CA PRO A 41 4.71 13.90 0.81
C PRO A 41 3.48 13.20 1.41
N ILE A 42 3.69 12.34 2.40
CA ILE A 42 2.62 11.54 3.00
C ILE A 42 1.66 12.47 3.75
N ASP A 43 0.39 12.38 3.41
CA ASP A 43 -0.69 12.95 4.20
C ASP A 43 -0.87 12.13 5.48
N LYS A 44 -0.45 12.72 6.60
CA LYS A 44 -0.45 12.05 7.91
C LYS A 44 -1.87 11.74 8.39
N ALA A 45 -2.85 12.59 8.09
CA ALA A 45 -4.23 12.37 8.52
C ALA A 45 -4.77 11.11 7.84
N LYS A 46 -4.62 11.03 6.51
CA LYS A 46 -5.03 9.85 5.74
C LYS A 46 -4.30 8.58 6.16
N LEU A 47 -3.03 8.68 6.54
CA LEU A 47 -2.29 7.51 7.04
C LEU A 47 -2.86 7.03 8.38
N VAL A 48 -3.13 7.95 9.32
CA VAL A 48 -3.74 7.60 10.61
C VAL A 48 -5.13 6.99 10.40
N ASP A 49 -5.98 7.61 9.58
CA ASP A 49 -7.32 7.09 9.25
C ASP A 49 -7.25 5.66 8.68
N TYR A 50 -6.28 5.39 7.80
CA TYR A 50 -6.07 4.06 7.26
C TYR A 50 -5.61 3.06 8.34
N LEU A 51 -4.65 3.44 9.19
CA LEU A 51 -4.19 2.57 10.28
C LEU A 51 -5.32 2.25 11.26
N ASP A 52 -6.16 3.23 11.58
CA ASP A 52 -7.33 3.06 12.44
C ASP A 52 -8.38 2.15 11.81
N SER A 53 -8.44 2.06 10.47
CA SER A 53 -9.32 1.13 9.76
C SER A 53 -8.86 -0.35 9.77
N LEU A 54 -7.61 -0.62 10.20
CA LEU A 54 -7.03 -1.96 10.22
C LEU A 54 -7.17 -2.69 11.56
N ILE A 55 -7.71 -2.01 12.58
CA ILE A 55 -7.83 -2.48 13.97
C ILE A 55 -9.21 -3.08 14.25
#